data_AF-A0A430FTJ1-F1
#
_entry.id   AF-A0A430FTJ1-F1
#
_cell.length_a   1.000
_cell.length_b   1.000
_cell.length_c   1.000
_cell.angle_alpha   90.00
_cell.angle_beta   90.00
_cell.angle_gamma   90.00
#
_symmetry.space_group_name_H-M   'P 1'
#
loop_
_entity.id
_entity.type
_entity.pdbx_description
1 polymer ?
#
loop_
_entity_poly.entity_id
_entity_poly.type
_entity_poly.pdbx_seq_one_letter_code
_entity_poly.pdbx_strand_id
1 'polypeptide(L)'
;MKLRSIWTESLRNIGSGTSHAISLALAFLIIATLLGGYGASTVIAMQGEAQERIATLGDTDAIMGGTVDGVTCDQLSKLHHSTIQQSGALSAKADLIEMKATPGSQVQSFTVSPGMIELVASASGKGGDQTVDTSGTWASQSVAEEFGLTTGSIIQTTQGEERIAGIYDWPNDGRDTKLGFALLMPHPASQNDYGECWARQWPHSDRTSELLYSTIADADPQNPSGILPVNRTLSSNYDANNSYLKRDTAFMPVIALAIGCFIGVVAVRSRRLEYAGALHSGQTKASQIAGIGIEVTI
;
A
#
# COMPACT_ATOMS: atom_id res chain seq x y z
N MET A 1 17.51 -30.82 -45.75
CA MET A 1 18.58 -29.80 -45.67
C MET A 1 19.37 -29.99 -44.38
N LYS A 2 20.68 -29.74 -44.37
CA LYS A 2 21.49 -29.76 -43.14
C LYS A 2 21.19 -28.51 -42.30
N LEU A 3 21.17 -28.62 -40.97
CA LEU A 3 20.84 -27.53 -40.04
C LEU A 3 21.68 -26.26 -40.30
N ARG A 4 22.98 -26.44 -40.56
CA ARG A 4 23.92 -25.37 -40.90
C ARG A 4 23.51 -24.56 -42.12
N SER A 5 22.94 -25.22 -43.14
CA SER A 5 22.47 -24.57 -44.36
C SER A 5 21.23 -23.70 -44.12
N ILE A 6 20.31 -24.17 -43.26
CA ILE A 6 19.13 -23.39 -42.84
C ILE A 6 19.60 -22.12 -42.12
N TRP A 7 20.56 -22.27 -41.20
CA TRP A 7 21.10 -21.15 -40.42
C TRP A 7 21.80 -20.09 -41.29
N THR A 8 22.66 -20.50 -42.23
CA THR A 8 23.29 -19.55 -43.17
C THR A 8 22.31 -18.87 -44.11
N GLU A 9 21.27 -19.57 -44.58
CA GLU A 9 20.27 -18.95 -45.46
C GLU A 9 19.38 -17.97 -44.68
N SER A 10 18.99 -18.31 -43.45
CA SER A 10 18.29 -17.40 -42.54
C SER A 10 19.09 -16.11 -42.29
N LEU A 11 20.39 -16.21 -42.02
CA LEU A 11 21.26 -15.04 -41.86
C LEU A 11 21.35 -14.21 -43.15
N ARG A 12 21.38 -14.87 -44.32
CA ARG A 12 21.41 -14.17 -45.61
C ARG A 12 20.08 -13.46 -45.88
N ASN A 13 18.96 -14.04 -45.49
CA ASN A 13 17.64 -13.42 -45.59
C ASN A 13 17.51 -12.18 -44.69
N ILE A 14 18.03 -12.25 -43.45
CA ILE A 14 18.10 -11.09 -42.56
C ILE A 14 19.02 -10.02 -43.16
N GLY A 15 20.24 -10.39 -43.55
CA GLY A 15 21.26 -9.45 -44.04
C GLY A 15 20.93 -8.80 -45.38
N SER A 16 20.15 -9.47 -46.24
CA SER A 16 19.65 -8.90 -47.50
C SER A 16 18.34 -8.12 -47.35
N GLY A 17 17.72 -8.15 -46.17
CA GLY A 17 16.46 -7.46 -45.89
C GLY A 17 15.22 -8.13 -46.48
N THR A 18 15.34 -9.30 -47.13
CA THR A 18 14.20 -10.03 -47.72
C THR A 18 13.20 -10.48 -46.67
N SER A 19 13.67 -10.80 -45.46
CA SER A 19 12.80 -11.22 -44.36
C SER A 19 12.03 -10.07 -43.70
N HIS A 20 12.43 -8.81 -43.93
CA HIS A 20 11.97 -7.65 -43.14
C HIS A 20 12.09 -7.85 -41.61
N ALA A 21 12.91 -8.80 -41.15
CA ALA A 21 12.95 -9.25 -39.76
C ALA A 21 13.26 -8.10 -38.80
N ILE A 22 14.26 -7.27 -39.13
CA ILE A 22 14.64 -6.12 -38.28
C ILE A 22 13.51 -5.10 -38.17
N SER A 23 12.83 -4.76 -39.27
CA SER A 23 11.72 -3.80 -39.24
C SER A 23 10.51 -4.32 -38.47
N LEU A 24 10.19 -5.61 -38.62
CA LEU A 24 9.08 -6.24 -37.91
C LEU A 24 9.40 -6.44 -36.43
N ALA A 25 10.64 -6.80 -36.09
CA ALA A 25 11.13 -6.90 -34.71
C ALA A 25 11.10 -5.54 -34.02
N LEU A 26 11.55 -4.48 -34.70
CA LEU A 26 11.50 -3.12 -34.17
C LEU A 26 10.06 -2.62 -34.00
N ALA A 27 9.18 -2.87 -34.97
CA ALA A 27 7.76 -2.54 -34.86
C ALA A 27 7.11 -3.26 -33.67
N PHE A 28 7.38 -4.56 -33.52
CA PHE A 28 6.88 -5.35 -32.39
C PHE A 28 7.43 -4.83 -31.06
N LEU A 29 8.74 -4.54 -30.96
CA LEU A 29 9.37 -4.01 -29.76
C LEU A 29 8.75 -2.68 -29.34
N ILE A 30 8.55 -1.76 -30.29
CA ILE A 30 7.93 -0.46 -30.02
C ILE A 30 6.51 -0.67 -29.47
N ILE A 31 5.69 -1.50 -30.13
CA ILE A 31 4.31 -1.75 -29.71
C ILE A 31 4.27 -2.42 -28.34
N ALA A 32 5.11 -3.44 -28.12
CA ALA A 32 5.21 -4.15 -26.85
C ALA A 32 5.65 -3.23 -25.72
N THR A 33 6.62 -2.34 -25.98
CA THR A 33 7.10 -1.36 -24.99
C THR A 33 6.03 -0.32 -24.68
N LEU A 34 5.27 0.15 -25.67
CA LEU A 34 4.19 1.11 -25.44
C LEU A 34 3.05 0.49 -24.63
N LEU A 35 2.58 -0.70 -25.01
CA LEU A 35 1.50 -1.39 -24.29
C LEU A 35 1.93 -1.84 -22.90
N GLY A 36 3.10 -2.46 -22.79
CA GLY A 36 3.68 -2.90 -21.52
C GLY A 36 4.02 -1.73 -20.61
N GLY A 37 4.60 -0.66 -21.16
CA GLY A 37 4.96 0.56 -20.44
C GLY A 37 3.73 1.29 -19.90
N TYR A 38 2.66 1.42 -20.70
CA TYR A 38 1.42 2.01 -20.23
C TYR A 38 0.74 1.14 -19.16
N GLY A 39 0.73 -0.18 -19.33
CA GLY A 39 0.28 -1.11 -18.29
C GLY A 39 1.06 -0.93 -16.98
N ALA A 40 2.39 -0.89 -17.05
CA ALA A 40 3.25 -0.68 -15.91
C ALA A 40 3.02 0.69 -15.24
N SER A 41 2.91 1.77 -16.01
CA SER A 41 2.67 3.12 -15.46
C SER A 41 1.35 3.20 -14.70
N THR A 42 0.29 2.54 -15.19
CA THR A 42 -1.00 2.50 -14.47
C THR A 42 -0.89 1.78 -13.12
N VAL A 43 -0.17 0.65 -13.07
CA VAL A 43 0.02 -0.10 -11.82
C VAL A 43 0.91 0.67 -10.84
N ILE A 44 1.98 1.32 -11.33
CA ILE A 44 2.85 2.16 -10.51
C ILE A 44 2.06 3.33 -9.92
N ALA A 45 1.20 3.98 -10.70
CA ALA A 45 0.35 5.06 -10.22
C ALA A 45 -0.60 4.59 -9.10
N MET A 46 -1.28 3.45 -9.29
CA MET A 46 -2.14 2.85 -8.27
C MET A 46 -1.38 2.46 -7.01
N GLN A 47 -0.16 1.94 -7.15
CA GLN A 47 0.69 1.63 -6.01
C GLN A 47 1.09 2.90 -5.25
N GLY A 48 1.41 3.99 -5.95
CA GLY A 48 1.71 5.28 -5.34
C GLY A 48 0.53 5.82 -4.52
N GLU A 49 -0.67 5.79 -5.10
CA GLU A 49 -1.91 6.20 -4.40
C GLU A 49 -2.17 5.35 -3.14
N ALA A 50 -1.98 4.02 -3.25
CA ALA A 50 -2.11 3.12 -2.11
C ALA A 50 -1.09 3.41 -1.00
N GLN A 51 0.18 3.64 -1.37
CA GLN A 51 1.24 3.97 -0.42
C GLN A 51 0.98 5.30 0.29
N GLU A 52 0.53 6.32 -0.45
CA GLU A 52 0.16 7.62 0.13
C GLU A 52 -1.01 7.47 1.11
N ARG A 53 -2.02 6.68 0.75
CA ARG A 53 -3.17 6.39 1.63
C ARG A 53 -2.77 5.70 2.93
N ILE A 54 -1.87 4.71 2.86
CA ILE A 54 -1.33 4.03 4.04
C ILE A 54 -0.48 4.98 4.90
N ALA A 55 0.33 5.83 4.26
CA ALA A 55 1.20 6.78 4.96
C ALA A 55 0.40 7.86 5.71
N THR A 56 -0.76 8.24 5.18
CA THR A 56 -1.66 9.29 5.70
C THR A 56 -2.77 8.75 6.61
N LEU A 57 -2.70 7.48 7.02
CA LEU A 57 -3.71 6.79 7.84
C LEU A 57 -5.11 6.73 7.23
N GLY A 58 -5.22 6.73 5.91
CA GLY A 58 -6.48 6.44 5.20
C GLY A 58 -6.86 4.95 5.21
N ASP A 59 -6.02 4.10 5.81
CA ASP A 59 -6.24 2.68 6.09
C ASP A 59 -6.67 2.42 7.54
N THR A 60 -6.96 3.47 8.32
CA THR A 60 -7.32 3.36 9.74
C THR A 60 -8.74 3.87 9.98
N ASP A 61 -9.54 3.02 10.60
CA ASP A 61 -10.90 3.34 11.04
C ASP A 61 -10.92 3.50 12.56
N ALA A 62 -11.74 4.42 13.04
CA ALA A 62 -12.01 4.63 14.46
C ALA A 62 -13.51 4.42 14.72
N ILE A 63 -13.84 3.73 15.80
CA ILE A 63 -15.20 3.70 16.35
C ILE A 63 -15.27 4.53 17.62
N MET A 64 -16.37 5.26 17.77
CA MET A 64 -16.70 6.06 18.94
C MET A 64 -18.20 6.02 19.22
N GLY A 65 -18.64 6.60 20.35
CA GLY A 65 -20.07 6.67 20.74
C GLY A 65 -20.45 5.74 21.89
N GLY A 66 -19.54 5.60 22.86
CA GLY A 66 -19.70 4.76 24.04
C GLY A 66 -18.37 4.57 24.77
N THR A 67 -18.40 3.78 25.84
CA THR A 67 -17.18 3.28 26.49
C THR A 67 -16.64 2.10 25.68
N VAL A 68 -15.35 2.14 25.39
CA VAL A 68 -14.64 1.11 24.63
C VAL A 68 -13.91 0.18 25.59
N ASP A 69 -14.03 -1.13 25.36
CA ASP A 69 -13.19 -2.13 26.01
C ASP A 69 -11.80 -2.15 25.34
N GLY A 70 -10.81 -1.59 26.04
CA GLY A 70 -9.44 -1.51 25.56
C GLY A 70 -8.79 -2.88 25.35
N VAL A 71 -9.16 -3.90 26.15
CA VAL A 71 -8.63 -5.27 25.98
C VAL A 71 -9.12 -5.86 24.67
N THR A 72 -10.43 -5.76 24.41
CA THR A 72 -11.01 -6.26 23.17
C THR A 72 -10.48 -5.50 21.97
N CYS A 73 -10.32 -4.18 22.08
CA CYS A 73 -9.73 -3.35 21.03
C CYS A 73 -8.29 -3.77 20.67
N ASP A 74 -7.40 -3.90 21.65
CA ASP A 74 -6.01 -4.32 21.41
C ASP A 74 -5.89 -5.72 20.82
N GLN A 75 -6.86 -6.59 21.10
CA GLN A 75 -6.89 -7.97 20.59
C GLN A 75 -7.35 -8.08 19.13
N LEU A 76 -7.95 -7.04 18.54
CA LEU A 76 -8.40 -7.08 17.14
C LEU A 76 -7.25 -7.36 16.16
N SER A 77 -6.06 -6.83 16.42
CA SER A 77 -4.83 -7.08 15.65
C SER A 77 -4.32 -8.53 15.72
N LYS A 78 -4.76 -9.30 16.71
CA LYS A 78 -4.33 -10.70 16.93
C LYS A 78 -5.24 -11.73 16.24
N LEU A 79 -6.31 -11.28 15.60
CA LEU A 79 -7.24 -12.14 14.88
C LEU A 79 -6.59 -12.66 13.58
N HIS A 80 -6.25 -13.95 13.54
CA HIS A 80 -5.58 -14.60 12.40
C HIS A 80 -6.30 -14.50 11.04
N HIS A 81 -7.57 -14.07 11.01
CA HIS A 81 -8.39 -13.97 9.80
C HIS A 81 -8.84 -12.54 9.48
N SER A 82 -8.41 -11.53 10.24
CA SER A 82 -8.71 -10.13 9.95
C SER A 82 -7.60 -9.51 9.08
N THR A 83 -7.94 -8.42 8.37
CA THR A 83 -6.94 -7.57 7.69
C THR A 83 -6.37 -6.50 8.62
N ILE A 84 -6.71 -6.55 9.93
CA ILE A 84 -6.28 -5.59 10.94
C ILE A 84 -4.84 -5.90 11.30
N GLN A 85 -3.96 -4.93 11.07
CA GLN A 85 -2.53 -5.04 11.34
C GLN A 85 -2.18 -4.51 12.73
N GLN A 86 -2.83 -3.41 13.14
CA GLN A 86 -2.67 -2.82 14.46
C GLN A 86 -4.03 -2.32 14.95
N SER A 87 -4.23 -2.33 16.26
CA SER A 87 -5.42 -1.79 16.88
C SER A 87 -5.09 -1.25 18.27
N GLY A 88 -5.85 -0.26 18.71
CA GLY A 88 -5.58 0.43 19.97
C GLY A 88 -6.71 1.32 20.43
N ALA A 89 -6.80 1.50 21.74
CA ALA A 89 -7.83 2.30 22.39
C ALA A 89 -7.28 3.67 22.83
N LEU A 90 -8.16 4.68 22.76
CA LEU A 90 -7.86 6.07 23.08
C LEU A 90 -8.96 6.63 24.01
N SER A 91 -8.55 7.43 24.99
CA SER A 91 -9.49 8.12 25.88
C SER A 91 -10.43 9.06 25.11
N ALA A 92 -11.68 9.17 25.57
CA ALA A 92 -12.67 10.06 24.95
C ALA A 92 -12.28 11.55 25.05
N LYS A 93 -11.48 11.90 26.06
CA LYS A 93 -11.09 13.27 26.40
C LYS A 93 -9.59 13.32 26.61
N ALA A 94 -9.02 14.47 26.25
CA ALA A 94 -7.68 14.83 26.63
C ALA A 94 -7.69 15.44 28.03
N ASP A 95 -6.72 15.06 28.85
CA ASP A 95 -6.34 15.81 30.03
C ASP A 95 -5.39 16.94 29.63
N LEU A 96 -5.39 18.02 30.41
CA LEU A 96 -4.45 19.13 30.22
C LEU A 96 -3.33 18.98 31.24
N ILE A 97 -2.12 18.75 30.73
CA ILE A 97 -0.92 18.60 31.55
C ILE A 97 -0.06 19.84 31.39
N GLU A 98 0.30 20.45 32.52
CA GLU A 98 1.21 21.58 32.56
C GLU A 98 2.63 21.08 32.85
N MET A 99 3.59 21.55 32.05
CA MET A 99 5.00 21.26 32.27
C MET A 99 5.57 22.24 33.30
N LYS A 100 6.16 21.73 34.38
CA LYS A 100 6.78 22.58 35.41
C LYS A 100 7.96 23.40 34.88
N ALA A 101 8.60 22.95 33.81
CA ALA A 101 9.68 23.68 33.14
C ALA A 101 9.18 24.95 32.43
N THR A 102 7.91 24.98 32.02
CA THR A 102 7.30 26.10 31.29
C THR A 102 5.93 26.42 31.91
N PRO A 103 5.89 27.11 33.06
CA PRO A 103 4.64 27.43 33.75
C PRO A 103 3.68 28.21 32.83
N GLY A 104 2.41 27.81 32.82
CA GLY A 104 1.36 28.37 31.97
C GLY A 104 1.26 27.75 30.57
N SER A 105 2.18 26.87 30.15
CA SER A 105 2.01 26.09 28.92
C SER A 105 1.36 24.74 29.22
N GLN A 106 0.21 24.49 28.60
CA GLN A 106 -0.57 23.26 28.76
C GLN A 106 -0.53 22.45 27.47
N VAL A 107 -0.25 21.15 27.61
CA VAL A 107 -0.26 20.19 26.50
C VAL A 107 -1.39 19.19 26.73
N GLN A 108 -2.09 18.84 25.66
CA GLN A 108 -3.09 17.79 25.71
C GLN A 108 -2.41 16.44 25.94
N SER A 109 -2.95 15.66 26.86
CA SER A 109 -2.52 14.30 27.14
C SER A 109 -3.68 13.34 26.96
N PHE A 110 -3.45 12.27 26.23
CA PHE A 110 -4.43 11.21 26.05
C PHE A 110 -3.96 9.93 26.72
N THR A 111 -4.86 9.32 27.49
CA THR A 111 -4.66 7.95 27.96
C THR A 111 -4.89 6.99 26.81
N VAL A 112 -3.92 6.10 26.58
CA VAL A 112 -3.94 5.16 25.46
C VAL A 112 -3.60 3.75 25.90
N SER A 113 -4.13 2.76 25.20
CA SER A 113 -3.72 1.37 25.40
C SER A 113 -2.33 1.10 24.80
N PRO A 114 -1.66 0.00 25.18
CA PRO A 114 -0.39 -0.39 24.56
C PRO A 114 -0.53 -0.60 23.03
N GLY A 115 -1.65 -1.17 22.57
CA GLY A 115 -1.91 -1.34 21.13
C GLY A 115 -1.99 -0.03 20.36
N MET A 116 -2.47 1.05 20.98
CA MET A 116 -2.50 2.38 20.35
C MET A 116 -1.09 2.94 20.13
N ILE A 117 -0.18 2.70 21.07
CA ILE A 117 1.22 3.09 20.91
C ILE A 117 1.86 2.32 19.74
N GLU A 118 1.59 1.02 19.62
CA GLU A 118 2.05 0.22 18.47
C GLU A 118 1.48 0.75 17.14
N LEU A 119 0.20 1.13 17.11
CA LEU A 119 -0.45 1.72 15.94
C LEU A 119 0.23 3.04 15.55
N VAL A 120 0.41 3.98 16.48
CA VAL A 120 1.03 5.29 16.22
C VAL A 120 2.51 5.15 15.84
N ALA A 121 3.24 4.23 16.46
CA ALA A 121 4.61 3.90 16.09
C ALA A 121 4.70 3.34 14.67
N SER A 122 3.76 2.45 14.29
CA SER A 122 3.68 1.90 12.92
C SER A 122 3.35 2.98 11.88
N ALA A 123 2.54 3.97 12.25
CA ALA A 123 2.20 5.11 11.38
C ALA A 123 3.40 6.03 11.14
N SER A 124 4.27 6.18 12.14
CA SER A 124 5.48 7.02 12.07
C SER A 124 6.67 6.32 11.39
N GLY A 125 6.45 5.15 10.77
CA GLY A 125 7.53 4.34 10.20
C GLY A 125 8.49 3.71 11.23
N LYS A 126 8.15 3.78 12.52
CA LYS A 126 8.93 3.23 13.64
C LYS A 126 8.47 1.82 14.08
N GLY A 127 7.39 1.30 13.49
CA GLY A 127 6.86 -0.05 13.76
C GLY A 127 7.52 -1.19 12.97
N GLY A 128 8.77 -1.05 12.54
CA GLY A 128 9.58 -2.17 12.04
C GLY A 128 9.95 -3.15 13.16
N ASP A 129 10.89 -4.08 12.92
CA ASP A 129 11.40 -5.16 13.81
C ASP A 129 11.93 -4.71 15.21
N GLN A 130 11.69 -3.45 15.60
CA GLN A 130 11.98 -2.90 16.91
C GLN A 130 10.77 -3.05 17.83
N THR A 131 11.00 -3.60 19.02
CA THR A 131 10.01 -3.61 20.09
C THR A 131 9.67 -2.19 20.50
N VAL A 132 8.41 -1.79 20.34
CA VAL A 132 7.90 -0.47 20.71
C VAL A 132 7.83 -0.38 22.24
N ASP A 133 8.44 0.65 22.84
CA ASP A 133 8.38 0.88 24.30
C ASP A 133 7.01 1.44 24.67
N THR A 134 6.14 0.59 25.23
CA THR A 134 4.79 0.95 25.69
C THR A 134 4.75 1.30 27.19
N SER A 135 5.91 1.42 27.85
CA SER A 135 5.98 1.65 29.30
C SER A 135 6.06 3.11 29.72
N GLY A 136 6.28 4.03 28.78
CA GLY A 136 6.42 5.46 29.06
C GLY A 136 5.71 6.34 28.03
N THR A 137 5.67 7.63 28.33
CA THR A 137 4.90 8.61 27.57
C THR A 137 5.50 8.83 26.17
N TRP A 138 4.65 8.94 25.16
CA TRP A 138 5.04 9.29 23.79
C TRP A 138 4.65 10.74 23.50
N ALA A 139 5.57 11.52 22.93
CA ALA A 139 5.29 12.91 22.56
C ALA A 139 5.16 13.05 21.04
N SER A 140 4.24 13.92 20.57
CA SER A 140 4.25 14.29 19.16
C SER A 140 5.55 15.04 18.84
N GLN A 141 6.00 14.95 17.59
CA GLN A 141 7.18 15.66 17.11
C GLN A 141 7.09 17.18 17.40
N SER A 142 5.91 17.77 17.23
CA SER A 142 5.66 19.19 17.55
C SER A 142 5.88 19.53 19.03
N VAL A 143 5.41 18.67 19.94
CA VAL A 143 5.64 18.83 21.39
C VAL A 143 7.13 18.63 21.70
N ALA A 144 7.77 17.63 21.10
CA ALA A 144 9.18 17.39 21.30
C ALA A 144 10.05 18.57 20.84
N GLU A 145 9.72 19.18 19.71
CA GLU A 145 10.42 20.36 19.19
C GLU A 145 10.21 21.60 20.08
N GLU A 146 8.97 21.86 20.52
CA GLU A 146 8.66 23.03 21.36
C GLU A 146 9.35 22.97 22.73
N PHE A 147 9.41 21.78 23.34
CA PHE A 147 9.96 21.60 24.69
C PHE A 147 11.38 21.01 24.70
N GLY A 148 12.01 20.80 23.53
CA GLY A 148 13.35 20.24 23.41
C GLY A 148 13.48 18.81 23.93
N LEU A 149 12.43 17.99 23.75
CA LEU A 149 12.37 16.62 24.24
C LEU A 149 13.03 15.64 23.27
N THR A 150 13.64 14.60 23.82
CA THR A 150 14.19 13.46 23.07
C THR A 150 13.73 12.17 23.73
N THR A 151 13.84 11.04 23.03
CA THR A 151 13.61 9.73 23.67
C THR A 151 14.55 9.55 24.87
N GLY A 152 13.98 9.20 26.02
CA GLY A 152 14.68 9.10 27.30
C GLY A 152 14.65 10.37 28.15
N SER A 153 14.15 11.49 27.62
CA SER A 153 13.93 12.70 28.41
C SER A 153 12.96 12.44 29.57
N ILE A 154 13.18 13.13 30.67
CA ILE A 154 12.28 13.12 31.83
C ILE A 154 11.64 14.50 31.92
N ILE A 155 10.31 14.55 31.94
CA ILE A 155 9.54 15.78 32.09
C ILE A 155 8.87 15.80 33.46
N GLN A 156 8.89 16.97 34.09
CA GLN A 156 8.20 17.19 35.35
C GLN A 156 6.87 17.86 35.05
N THR A 157 5.78 17.18 35.35
CA THR A 157 4.43 17.66 35.09
C THR A 157 3.67 17.93 36.39
N THR A 158 2.46 18.47 36.27
CA THR A 158 1.52 18.59 37.40
C THR A 158 1.05 17.23 37.92
N GLN A 159 1.10 16.17 37.11
CA GLN A 159 0.69 14.83 37.50
C GLN A 159 1.83 13.96 38.02
N GLY A 160 3.09 14.33 37.75
CA GLY A 160 4.24 13.58 38.23
C GLY A 160 5.46 13.74 37.34
N GLU A 161 6.44 12.88 37.58
CA GLU A 161 7.60 12.73 36.69
C GLU A 161 7.24 11.72 35.59
N GLU A 162 7.41 12.12 34.34
CA GLU A 162 7.09 11.30 33.17
C GLU A 162 8.33 11.10 32.31
N ARG A 163 8.58 9.85 31.89
CA ARG A 163 9.68 9.52 30.97
C ARG A 163 9.15 9.45 29.53
N ILE A 164 9.81 10.15 28.61
CA ILE A 164 9.53 10.07 27.18
C ILE A 164 10.10 8.76 26.63
N ALA A 165 9.23 7.79 26.34
CA ALA A 165 9.59 6.51 25.74
C ALA A 165 9.75 6.60 24.21
N GLY A 166 9.02 7.51 23.56
CA GLY A 166 9.06 7.66 22.12
C GLY A 166 8.59 9.02 21.65
N ILE A 167 8.91 9.31 20.38
CA ILE A 167 8.43 10.49 19.68
C ILE A 167 7.78 10.01 18.39
N TYR A 168 6.58 10.50 18.10
CA TYR A 168 5.82 10.12 16.91
C TYR A 168 5.55 11.29 15.98
N ASP A 169 5.44 10.99 14.69
CA ASP A 169 5.15 11.98 13.67
C ASP A 169 3.64 12.01 13.40
N TRP A 170 3.07 13.21 13.46
CA TRP A 170 1.65 13.44 13.20
C TRP A 170 1.44 14.69 12.35
N PRO A 171 1.76 14.60 11.05
CA PRO A 171 1.66 15.72 10.13
C PRO A 171 0.20 16.14 9.89
N ASN A 172 0.02 17.38 9.44
CA ASN A 172 -1.30 17.90 9.04
C ASN A 172 -1.63 17.50 7.59
N ASP A 173 -1.99 16.24 7.38
CA ASP A 173 -2.28 15.62 6.08
C ASP A 173 -3.74 15.13 5.93
N GLY A 174 -4.64 15.68 6.76
CA GLY A 174 -6.05 15.31 6.78
C GLY A 174 -6.43 14.23 7.80
N ARG A 175 -5.43 13.57 8.43
CA ARG A 175 -5.67 12.74 9.61
C ARG A 175 -6.23 13.56 10.78
N ASP A 176 -6.91 12.89 11.70
CA ASP A 176 -7.48 13.52 12.89
C ASP A 176 -6.44 14.37 13.63
N THR A 177 -6.74 15.64 13.88
CA THR A 177 -5.76 16.60 14.40
C THR A 177 -5.51 16.46 15.90
N LYS A 178 -6.29 15.65 16.63
CA LYS A 178 -6.20 15.52 18.09
C LYS A 178 -4.81 15.12 18.59
N LEU A 179 -4.08 14.32 17.82
CA LEU A 179 -2.75 13.83 18.18
C LEU A 179 -1.60 14.71 17.65
N GLY A 180 -1.87 15.78 16.90
CA GLY A 180 -0.84 16.63 16.29
C GLY A 180 0.04 17.39 17.29
N PHE A 181 -0.53 17.74 18.44
CA PHE A 181 0.14 18.41 19.54
C PHE A 181 -0.33 17.80 20.87
N ALA A 182 0.15 16.60 21.15
CA ALA A 182 -0.28 15.85 22.32
C ALA A 182 0.82 14.93 22.89
N LEU A 183 0.62 14.55 24.14
CA LEU A 183 1.28 13.44 24.81
C LEU A 183 0.33 12.23 24.78
N LEU A 184 0.89 11.05 24.60
CA LEU A 184 0.20 9.77 24.69
C LEU A 184 0.75 9.03 25.90
N MET A 185 -0.10 8.80 26.90
CA MET A 185 0.28 8.16 28.15
C MET A 185 -0.24 6.72 28.16
N PRO A 186 0.63 5.71 28.03
CA PRO A 186 0.19 4.32 27.97
C PRO A 186 -0.34 3.86 29.33
N HIS A 187 -1.56 3.34 29.35
CA HIS A 187 -2.19 2.71 30.50
C HIS A 187 -2.56 1.26 30.16
N PRO A 188 -2.74 0.38 31.17
CA PRO A 188 -3.26 -0.95 30.94
C PRO A 188 -4.59 -0.93 30.16
N ALA A 189 -4.68 -1.77 29.13
CA ALA A 189 -5.89 -1.90 28.29
C ALA A 189 -7.15 -2.30 29.08
N SER A 190 -6.98 -2.85 30.29
CA SER A 190 -8.07 -3.22 31.20
C SER A 190 -8.68 -2.05 31.98
N GLN A 191 -8.21 -0.81 31.78
CA GLN A 191 -8.91 0.37 32.28
C GLN A 191 -10.16 0.63 31.44
N ASN A 192 -11.21 1.17 32.08
CA ASN A 192 -12.53 1.38 31.47
C ASN A 192 -12.77 2.85 31.14
N ASP A 193 -11.75 3.58 30.69
CA ASP A 193 -11.79 5.02 30.40
C ASP A 193 -11.61 5.36 28.92
N TYR A 194 -11.54 4.33 28.06
CA TYR A 194 -11.41 4.52 26.62
C TYR A 194 -12.76 4.90 25.98
N GLY A 195 -12.72 5.85 25.05
CA GLY A 195 -13.90 6.31 24.29
C GLY A 195 -13.83 6.00 22.81
N GLU A 196 -12.65 5.59 22.32
CA GLU A 196 -12.43 5.30 20.92
C GLU A 196 -11.57 4.04 20.77
N CYS A 197 -11.90 3.21 19.78
CA CYS A 197 -11.03 2.11 19.32
C CYS A 197 -10.64 2.37 17.88
N TRP A 198 -9.35 2.37 17.59
CA TRP A 198 -8.81 2.55 16.26
C TRP A 198 -8.25 1.22 15.76
N ALA A 199 -8.49 0.91 14.49
CA ALA A 199 -7.95 -0.27 13.84
C ALA A 199 -7.40 0.11 12.47
N ARG A 200 -6.11 -0.19 12.27
CA ARG A 200 -5.43 -0.07 10.99
C ARG A 200 -5.60 -1.37 10.22
N GLN A 201 -6.17 -1.30 9.03
CA GLN A 201 -6.45 -2.46 8.19
C GLN A 201 -6.00 -2.27 6.75
N TRP A 202 -5.31 -3.28 6.22
CA TRP A 202 -4.95 -3.32 4.81
C TRP A 202 -4.99 -4.75 4.26
N PRO A 203 -5.75 -5.02 3.19
CA PRO A 203 -6.68 -4.13 2.50
C PRO A 203 -7.89 -3.73 3.36
N HIS A 204 -8.49 -2.58 3.06
CA HIS A 204 -9.70 -2.10 3.72
C HIS A 204 -10.91 -2.98 3.35
N SER A 205 -11.76 -3.29 4.34
CA SER A 205 -13.02 -3.99 4.11
C SER A 205 -14.09 -3.63 5.14
N ASP A 206 -15.31 -3.37 4.69
CA ASP A 206 -16.45 -3.01 5.56
C ASP A 206 -16.70 -4.07 6.64
N ARG A 207 -16.57 -5.36 6.28
CA ARG A 207 -16.74 -6.48 7.21
C ARG A 207 -15.74 -6.45 8.38
N THR A 208 -14.52 -5.98 8.12
CA THR A 208 -13.50 -5.86 9.16
C THR A 208 -13.73 -4.60 10.00
N SER A 209 -14.20 -3.51 9.38
CA SER A 209 -14.65 -2.33 10.10
C SER A 209 -15.81 -2.66 11.06
N GLU A 210 -16.76 -3.52 10.66
CA GLU A 210 -17.86 -3.98 11.52
C GLU A 210 -17.38 -4.66 12.82
N LEU A 211 -16.18 -5.26 12.84
CA LEU A 211 -15.61 -5.82 14.06
C LEU A 211 -15.36 -4.77 15.13
N LEU A 212 -15.18 -3.49 14.76
CA LEU A 212 -15.04 -2.40 15.72
C LEU A 212 -16.28 -2.25 16.61
N TYR A 213 -17.49 -2.57 16.12
CA TYR A 213 -18.67 -2.54 16.99
C TYR A 213 -18.59 -3.51 18.17
N SER A 214 -17.79 -4.58 18.06
CA SER A 214 -17.59 -5.53 19.16
C SER A 214 -16.75 -4.97 20.31
N THR A 215 -16.07 -3.83 20.13
CA THR A 215 -15.24 -3.22 21.17
C THR A 215 -16.03 -2.26 22.07
N ILE A 216 -17.30 -1.97 21.76
CA ILE A 216 -18.13 -1.10 22.59
C ILE A 216 -18.62 -1.90 23.79
N ALA A 217 -18.15 -1.52 24.98
CA ALA A 217 -18.57 -2.12 26.24
C ALA A 217 -19.91 -1.56 26.71
N ASP A 218 -20.10 -0.25 26.57
CA ASP A 218 -21.33 0.45 26.96
C ASP A 218 -21.64 1.56 25.94
N ALA A 219 -22.80 1.46 25.29
CA ALA A 219 -23.20 2.41 24.24
C ALA A 219 -23.77 3.69 24.86
N ASP A 220 -23.42 4.86 24.31
CA ASP A 220 -23.99 6.13 24.75
C ASP A 220 -25.38 6.33 24.13
N PRO A 221 -26.48 6.41 24.93
CA PRO A 221 -27.82 6.60 24.39
C PRO A 221 -28.01 7.94 23.65
N GLN A 222 -27.16 8.93 23.91
CA GLN A 222 -27.24 10.26 23.29
C GLN A 222 -26.35 10.38 22.04
N ASN A 223 -25.30 9.56 21.93
CA ASN A 223 -24.37 9.58 20.82
C ASN A 223 -24.27 8.19 20.19
N PRO A 224 -25.03 7.91 19.11
CA PRO A 224 -25.02 6.60 18.49
C PRO A 224 -23.61 6.26 18.01
N SER A 225 -23.21 5.01 18.25
CA SER A 225 -21.88 4.57 17.88
C SER A 225 -21.71 4.51 16.37
N GLY A 226 -20.56 4.96 15.89
CA GLY A 226 -20.29 5.09 14.47
C GLY A 226 -18.82 4.90 14.15
N ILE A 227 -18.57 4.28 13.00
CA ILE A 227 -17.23 4.12 12.44
C ILE A 227 -16.94 5.33 11.56
N LEU A 228 -15.76 5.93 11.77
CA LEU A 228 -15.27 7.09 11.05
C LEU A 228 -13.83 6.83 10.62
N PRO A 229 -13.44 7.18 9.39
CA PRO A 229 -12.04 7.11 8.99
C PRO A 229 -11.24 8.13 9.78
N VAL A 230 -10.03 7.75 10.20
CA VAL A 230 -9.11 8.66 10.92
C VAL A 230 -8.68 9.80 10.00
N ASN A 231 -8.42 9.52 8.72
CA ASN A 231 -8.24 10.55 7.70
C ASN A 231 -9.53 10.81 6.94
N ARG A 232 -10.18 11.94 7.24
CA ARG A 232 -11.48 12.32 6.66
C ARG A 232 -11.38 12.95 5.27
N THR A 233 -10.17 13.32 4.84
CA THR A 233 -9.96 13.90 3.50
C THR A 233 -9.97 12.84 2.42
N LEU A 234 -9.77 11.58 2.80
CA LEU A 234 -9.77 10.44 1.90
C LEU A 234 -11.14 9.77 1.86
N SER A 235 -11.49 9.22 0.70
CA SER A 235 -12.73 8.44 0.54
C SER A 235 -12.67 7.17 1.38
N SER A 236 -13.73 6.86 2.13
CA SER A 236 -13.86 5.59 2.85
C SER A 236 -14.06 4.40 1.89
N ASN A 237 -14.64 4.62 0.70
CA ASN A 237 -15.01 3.57 -0.25
C ASN A 237 -13.89 3.12 -1.20
N TYR A 238 -12.63 3.38 -0.86
CA TYR A 238 -11.51 3.00 -1.73
C TYR A 238 -11.24 1.49 -1.62
N ASP A 239 -11.41 0.80 -2.73
CA ASP A 239 -11.08 -0.62 -2.89
C ASP A 239 -9.92 -0.77 -3.87
N ALA A 240 -8.72 -1.01 -3.32
CA ALA A 240 -7.51 -1.22 -4.09
C ALA A 240 -7.60 -2.45 -5.02
N ASN A 241 -8.22 -3.53 -4.54
CA ASN A 241 -8.31 -4.79 -5.27
C ASN A 241 -9.26 -4.67 -6.46
N ASN A 242 -10.45 -4.11 -6.25
CA ASN A 242 -11.40 -3.89 -7.32
C ASN A 242 -10.86 -2.87 -8.35
N SER A 243 -10.17 -1.81 -7.90
CA SER A 243 -9.50 -0.84 -8.79
C SER A 243 -8.43 -1.51 -9.66
N TYR A 244 -7.61 -2.40 -9.09
CA TYR A 244 -6.60 -3.15 -9.84
C TYR A 244 -7.20 -4.13 -10.85
N LEU A 245 -8.25 -4.87 -10.47
CA LEU A 245 -8.90 -5.86 -11.34
C LEU A 245 -9.67 -5.21 -12.48
N LYS A 246 -10.30 -4.05 -12.23
CA LYS A 246 -11.07 -3.28 -13.22
C LYS A 246 -10.26 -2.21 -13.94
N ARG A 247 -8.94 -2.22 -13.82
CA ARG A 247 -8.08 -1.25 -14.52
C ARG A 247 -8.31 -1.31 -16.03
N ASP A 248 -8.33 -0.14 -16.67
CA ASP A 248 -8.50 -0.04 -18.12
C ASP A 248 -7.39 -0.76 -18.90
N THR A 249 -6.23 -0.99 -18.30
CA THR A 249 -5.11 -1.72 -18.93
C THR A 249 -5.23 -3.24 -18.84
N ALA A 250 -6.27 -3.78 -18.20
CA ALA A 250 -6.40 -5.22 -17.96
C ALA A 250 -6.45 -6.05 -19.26
N PHE A 251 -7.03 -5.50 -20.34
CA PHE A 251 -7.14 -6.17 -21.63
C PHE A 251 -5.90 -6.02 -22.53
N MET A 252 -4.91 -5.21 -22.14
CA MET A 252 -3.73 -4.94 -22.97
C MET A 252 -2.92 -6.18 -23.35
N PRO A 253 -2.75 -7.20 -22.50
CA PRO A 253 -2.08 -8.45 -22.91
C PRO A 253 -2.80 -9.15 -24.07
N VAL A 254 -4.14 -9.08 -24.13
CA VAL A 254 -4.94 -9.65 -25.23
C VAL A 254 -4.72 -8.88 -26.52
N ILE A 255 -4.69 -7.54 -26.44
CA ILE A 255 -4.37 -6.69 -27.60
C ILE A 255 -2.94 -6.93 -28.09
N ALA A 256 -1.97 -7.02 -27.18
CA ALA A 256 -0.59 -7.30 -27.53
C ALA A 256 -0.47 -8.66 -28.25
N LEU A 257 -1.18 -9.68 -27.79
CA LEU A 257 -1.25 -10.98 -28.45
C LEU A 257 -1.88 -10.86 -29.84
N ALA A 258 -3.00 -10.14 -29.99
CA ALA A 258 -3.66 -9.95 -31.27
C ALA A 258 -2.75 -9.22 -32.28
N ILE A 259 -2.04 -8.18 -31.85
CA ILE A 259 -1.10 -7.44 -32.70
C ILE A 259 0.11 -8.32 -33.06
N GLY A 260 0.67 -9.08 -32.10
CA GLY A 260 1.74 -10.03 -32.37
C GLY A 260 1.35 -11.07 -33.42
N CYS A 261 0.15 -11.64 -33.28
CA CYS A 261 -0.43 -12.54 -34.29
C CYS A 261 -0.59 -11.86 -35.65
N PHE A 262 -1.08 -10.61 -35.70
CA PHE A 262 -1.23 -9.86 -36.93
C PHE A 262 0.11 -9.60 -37.62
N ILE A 263 1.12 -9.16 -36.88
CA ILE A 263 2.50 -8.97 -37.38
C ILE A 263 3.03 -10.30 -37.95
N GLY A 264 2.82 -11.40 -37.24
CA GLY A 264 3.19 -12.74 -37.73
C GLY A 264 2.50 -13.12 -39.05
N VAL A 265 1.20 -12.86 -39.18
CA VAL A 265 0.45 -13.10 -40.42
C VAL A 265 0.97 -12.25 -41.58
N VAL A 266 1.27 -10.97 -41.34
CA VAL A 266 1.85 -10.06 -42.34
C VAL A 266 3.24 -10.52 -42.74
N ALA A 267 4.08 -10.94 -41.79
CA ALA A 267 5.41 -11.50 -42.04
C ALA A 267 5.34 -12.75 -42.95
N VAL A 268 4.36 -13.64 -42.73
CA VAL A 268 4.18 -14.82 -43.58
C VAL A 268 3.60 -14.45 -44.95
N ARG A 269 2.64 -13.53 -45.02
CA ARG A 269 1.97 -13.16 -46.27
C ARG A 269 2.84 -12.36 -47.24
N SER A 270 3.73 -11.52 -46.72
CA SER A 270 4.70 -10.77 -47.53
C SER A 270 5.64 -11.70 -48.29
N ARG A 271 5.94 -12.88 -47.73
CA ARG A 271 6.89 -13.86 -48.28
C ARG A 271 6.24 -15.09 -48.91
N ARG A 272 4.93 -15.06 -49.17
CA ARG A 272 4.19 -16.23 -49.71
C ARG A 272 4.78 -16.79 -51.01
N LEU A 273 5.31 -15.93 -51.89
CA LEU A 273 5.90 -16.32 -53.17
C LEU A 273 7.26 -17.01 -52.96
N GLU A 274 8.06 -16.51 -52.01
CA GLU A 274 9.33 -17.13 -51.62
C GLU A 274 9.09 -18.53 -51.04
N TYR A 275 8.10 -18.67 -50.15
CA TYR A 275 7.75 -19.96 -49.55
C TYR A 275 7.24 -20.96 -50.60
N ALA A 276 6.44 -20.51 -51.56
CA ALA A 276 5.99 -21.35 -52.67
C ALA A 276 7.16 -21.78 -53.58
N GLY A 277 8.04 -20.85 -53.95
CA GLY A 277 9.23 -21.15 -54.77
C GLY A 277 10.19 -22.13 -54.08
N ALA A 278 10.38 -21.99 -52.78
CA ALA A 278 11.16 -22.91 -51.97
C ALA A 278 10.56 -24.33 -51.90
N LEU A 279 9.23 -24.45 -51.80
CA LEU A 279 8.53 -25.74 -51.87
C LEU A 279 8.71 -26.39 -53.24
N HIS A 280 8.60 -25.62 -54.32
CA HIS A 280 8.87 -26.12 -55.68
C HIS A 280 10.32 -26.54 -55.89
N SER A 281 11.26 -25.92 -55.18
CA SER A 281 12.69 -26.26 -55.20
C SER A 281 13.05 -27.46 -54.29
N GLY A 282 12.06 -28.16 -53.73
CA GLY A 282 12.25 -29.36 -52.93
C GLY A 282 12.51 -29.10 -51.43
N GLN A 283 12.32 -27.89 -50.93
CA GLN A 283 12.43 -27.61 -49.49
C GLN A 283 11.27 -28.27 -48.73
N THR A 284 11.58 -29.02 -47.67
CA THR A 284 10.55 -29.62 -46.80
C THR A 284 9.87 -28.55 -45.95
N LYS A 285 8.58 -28.76 -45.62
CA LYS A 285 7.82 -27.88 -44.72
C LYS A 285 8.49 -27.71 -43.36
N ALA A 286 9.06 -28.79 -42.80
CA ALA A 286 9.80 -28.75 -41.54
C ALA A 286 11.02 -27.82 -41.61
N SER A 287 11.78 -27.85 -42.72
CA SER A 287 12.92 -26.94 -42.91
C SER A 287 12.52 -25.49 -43.14
N GLN A 288 11.32 -25.22 -43.68
CA GLN A 288 10.81 -23.85 -43.79
C GLN A 288 10.43 -23.29 -42.42
N ILE A 289 9.70 -24.08 -41.61
CA ILE A 289 9.33 -23.69 -40.24
C ILE A 289 10.59 -23.46 -39.39
N ALA A 290 11.59 -24.33 -39.50
CA ALA A 290 12.87 -24.15 -38.81
C ALA A 290 13.59 -22.86 -39.23
N GLY A 291 13.59 -22.53 -40.53
CA GLY A 291 14.17 -21.28 -41.02
C GLY A 291 13.45 -20.04 -40.51
N ILE A 292 12.11 -20.04 -40.52
CA ILE A 292 11.29 -18.95 -39.96
C ILE A 292 11.56 -18.79 -38.46
N GLY A 293 11.65 -19.89 -37.71
CA GLY A 293 11.97 -19.87 -36.29
C GLY A 293 13.35 -19.27 -36.00
N ILE A 294 14.36 -19.59 -36.81
CA ILE A 294 15.70 -19.01 -36.69
C ILE A 294 15.68 -17.51 -36.98
N GLU A 295 14.95 -17.07 -38.01
CA GLU A 295 14.88 -15.66 -38.38
C GLU A 295 14.14 -14.77 -37.37
N VAL A 296 13.25 -15.36 -36.55
CA VAL A 296 12.53 -14.64 -35.48
C VAL A 296 13.31 -14.62 -34.15
N THR A 297 14.24 -15.56 -33.97
CA THR A 297 14.98 -15.71 -32.71
C THR A 297 16.34 -15.01 -32.68
N ILE A 298 16.88 -14.66 -33.86
CA ILE A 298 18.13 -13.91 -34.04
C ILE A 298 17.80 -12.42 -34.17
#